data_AF-A0A7K6G3J0-F1
#
_entry.id   AF-A0A7K6G3J0-F1
#
_cell.length_a   1.000
_cell.length_b   1.000
_cell.length_c   1.000
_cell.angle_alpha   90.00
_cell.angle_beta   90.00
_cell.angle_gamma   90.00
#
_symmetry.space_group_name_H-M   'P 1'
#
loop_
_entity.id
_entity.type
_entity.pdbx_description
1 polymer ?
#
loop_
_entity_poly.entity_id
_entity_poly.type
_entity_poly.pdbx_seq_one_letter_code
_entity_poly.pdbx_strand_id
1 'polypeptide(L)'
;SLQCYTCRDLTPVEKCQTIENCTETEIMCKTTMYSLEDVYPFTGVSTVTKMCSSTCVPSDVDGIGMTHPVTCCYSDLCNFDGAASL
;
A
#
# COMPACT_ATOMS: atom_id res chain seq x y z
N SER A 1 19.83 -0.87 2.21
CA SER A 1 18.78 -0.56 1.22
C SER A 1 17.57 -1.38 1.61
N LEU A 2 16.42 -0.73 1.75
CA LEU A 2 15.14 -1.35 2.10
C LEU A 2 14.57 -2.08 0.88
N GLN A 3 13.95 -3.23 1.05
CA GLN A 3 13.22 -3.94 0.00
C GLN A 3 11.72 -3.80 0.22
N CYS A 4 10.96 -3.40 -0.79
CA CYS A 4 9.51 -3.27 -0.69
C CYS A 4 8.82 -4.00 -1.85
N TYR A 5 7.56 -4.39 -1.63
CA TYR A 5 6.69 -4.73 -2.75
C TYR A 5 6.28 -3.46 -3.49
N THR A 6 6.28 -3.48 -4.82
CA THR A 6 5.92 -2.35 -5.67
C THR A 6 4.93 -2.73 -6.77
N CYS A 7 4.02 -1.80 -7.06
CA CYS A 7 3.18 -1.80 -8.25
C CYS A 7 2.80 -0.34 -8.55
N ARG A 8 3.15 0.12 -9.74
CA ARG A 8 2.93 1.52 -10.17
C ARG A 8 1.49 1.76 -10.62
N ASP A 9 0.83 0.71 -11.10
CA ASP A 9 -0.56 0.73 -11.53
C ASP A 9 -1.49 0.15 -10.45
N LEU A 10 -2.77 0.55 -10.48
CA LEU A 10 -3.81 0.00 -9.62
C LEU A 10 -3.92 -1.51 -9.83
N THR A 11 -3.38 -2.27 -8.88
CA THR A 11 -3.21 -3.72 -8.99
C THR A 11 -3.95 -4.38 -7.84
N PRO A 12 -4.66 -5.51 -8.06
CA PRO A 12 -5.21 -6.30 -6.97
C PRO A 12 -4.13 -6.63 -5.92
N VAL A 13 -4.46 -6.54 -4.63
CA VAL A 13 -3.51 -6.80 -3.52
C VAL A 13 -2.70 -8.07 -3.74
N GLU A 14 -3.38 -9.15 -4.13
CA GLU A 14 -2.79 -10.46 -4.36
C GLU A 14 -1.75 -10.48 -5.49
N LYS A 15 -1.87 -9.56 -6.47
CA LYS A 15 -0.99 -9.47 -7.64
C LYS A 15 0.13 -8.45 -7.45
N CYS A 16 0.01 -7.52 -6.50
CA CYS A 16 1.02 -6.50 -6.22
C CYS A 16 2.12 -7.04 -5.30
N GLN A 17 2.96 -7.92 -5.86
CA GLN A 17 4.06 -8.61 -5.15
C GLN A 17 5.41 -8.48 -5.87
N THR A 18 5.60 -7.48 -6.73
CA THR A 18 6.90 -7.23 -7.36
C THR A 18 7.88 -6.72 -6.32
N ILE A 19 9.02 -7.37 -6.13
CA ILE A 19 10.03 -6.92 -5.17
C ILE A 19 10.94 -5.89 -5.85
N GLU A 20 11.13 -4.73 -5.22
CA GLU A 20 12.03 -3.68 -5.67
C GLU A 20 12.97 -3.26 -4.52
N ASN A 21 14.24 -3.04 -4.84
CA ASN A 21 15.21 -2.47 -3.90
C ASN A 21 15.05 -0.95 -3.91
N CYS A 22 14.69 -0.37 -2.78
CA CYS A 22 14.52 1.06 -2.63
C CYS A 22 15.87 1.79 -2.73
N THR A 23 15.80 3.05 -3.17
CA THR A 23 16.96 3.94 -3.22
C THR A 23 17.48 4.28 -1.83
N GLU A 24 18.70 4.80 -1.74
CA GLU A 24 19.31 5.17 -0.45
C GLU A 24 18.54 6.26 0.31
N THR A 25 17.76 7.07 -0.41
CA THR A 25 16.89 8.10 0.15
C THR A 25 15.53 7.57 0.61
N GLU A 26 15.10 6.42 0.09
CA GLU A 26 13.80 5.82 0.39
C GLU A 26 13.93 4.82 1.53
N ILE A 27 13.53 5.27 2.72
CA ILE A 27 13.65 4.50 3.97
C ILE A 27 12.32 3.85 4.40
N MET A 28 11.27 3.94 3.58
CA MET A 28 9.93 3.45 3.93
C MET A 28 9.25 2.77 2.74
N CYS A 29 8.44 1.75 3.03
CA CYS A 29 7.45 1.23 2.11
C CYS A 29 6.14 1.99 2.32
N LYS A 30 5.56 2.51 1.24
CA LYS A 30 4.25 3.15 1.22
C LYS A 30 3.27 2.28 0.45
N THR A 31 2.10 2.06 1.03
CA THR A 31 0.98 1.37 0.39
C THR A 31 -0.22 2.29 0.43
N THR A 32 -0.88 2.47 -0.71
CA THR A 32 -2.18 3.13 -0.80
C THR A 32 -3.19 2.08 -1.20
N MET A 33 -4.16 1.82 -0.36
CA MET A 33 -5.29 0.96 -0.73
C MET A 33 -6.37 1.81 -1.38
N TYR A 34 -7.03 1.26 -2.38
CA TYR A 34 -8.14 1.88 -3.07
C TYR A 34 -9.35 0.97 -2.84
N SER A 35 -10.22 1.40 -1.92
CA SER A 35 -11.55 0.85 -1.79
C SER A 35 -12.34 1.34 -3.00
N LEU A 36 -12.83 0.45 -3.85
CA LEU A 36 -13.77 0.86 -4.88
C LEU A 36 -15.06 1.29 -4.18
N GLU A 37 -15.44 2.54 -4.39
CA GLU A 37 -16.73 3.10 -3.96
C GLU A 37 -17.87 2.14 -4.31
N ASP A 38 -18.82 1.98 -3.39
CA ASP A 38 -19.93 1.02 -3.37
C ASP A 38 -20.80 0.99 -4.66
N VAL A 39 -20.30 0.43 -5.76
CA VAL A 39 -21.11 0.17 -6.95
C VAL A 39 -21.28 -1.34 -7.12
N TYR A 40 -22.52 -1.78 -6.90
CA TYR A 40 -22.96 -3.16 -7.09
C TYR A 40 -22.70 -3.65 -8.53
N PRO A 41 -22.22 -4.89 -8.75
CA PRO A 41 -21.96 -5.93 -7.75
C PRO A 41 -20.57 -5.81 -7.11
N PHE A 42 -20.54 -5.99 -5.79
CA PHE A 42 -19.32 -5.92 -4.99
C PHE A 42 -18.45 -7.14 -5.29
N THR A 43 -17.36 -6.96 -6.03
CA THR A 43 -16.44 -8.06 -6.38
C THR A 43 -15.36 -8.30 -5.33
N GLY A 44 -15.30 -7.50 -4.26
CA GLY A 44 -14.47 -7.76 -3.08
C GLY A 44 -12.96 -7.67 -3.30
N VAL A 45 -12.49 -7.31 -4.50
CA VAL A 45 -11.06 -7.20 -4.79
C VAL A 45 -10.60 -5.77 -4.57
N SER A 46 -9.97 -5.50 -3.42
CA SER A 46 -9.29 -4.23 -3.17
C SER A 46 -8.08 -4.08 -4.10
N THR A 47 -7.95 -2.92 -4.74
CA THR A 47 -6.76 -2.55 -5.51
C THR A 47 -5.81 -1.73 -4.65
N VAL A 48 -4.51 -1.86 -4.89
CA VAL A 48 -3.46 -1.14 -4.17
C VAL A 48 -2.45 -0.55 -5.14
N THR A 49 -1.77 0.49 -4.69
CA THR A 49 -0.46 0.88 -5.20
C THR A 49 0.56 0.76 -4.08
N LYS A 50 1.72 0.17 -4.39
CA LYS A 50 2.81 0.01 -3.43
C LYS A 50 4.07 0.63 -4.03
N MET A 51 4.83 1.35 -3.22
CA MET A 51 6.07 2.00 -3.66
C MET A 51 7.04 2.24 -2.50
N CYS A 52 8.32 2.35 -2.84
CA CYS A 52 9.31 2.93 -1.95
C CYS A 52 9.04 4.43 -1.76
N SER A 53 9.34 4.96 -0.58
CA SER A 53 9.19 6.38 -0.30
C SER A 53 10.15 6.85 0.78
N SER A 54 10.62 8.09 0.67
CA SER A 54 11.36 8.78 1.72
C SER A 54 10.44 9.39 2.77
N THR A 55 9.20 9.72 2.37
CA THR A 55 8.21 10.38 3.22
C THR A 55 6.85 9.69 3.05
N CYS A 56 6.32 9.14 4.13
CA CYS A 56 5.01 8.51 4.14
C CYS A 56 4.19 9.04 5.31
N VAL A 57 3.00 9.58 5.00
CA VAL A 57 2.04 10.04 6.00
C VAL A 57 0.92 9.01 6.04
N PRO A 58 0.78 8.24 7.14
CA PRO A 58 -0.28 7.27 7.26
C PRO A 58 -1.63 8.00 7.36
N SER A 59 -2.66 7.35 6.83
CA SER A 59 -4.03 7.84 6.94
C SER A 59 -4.52 7.81 8.39
N ASP A 60 -5.23 8.86 8.81
CA ASP A 60 -5.86 8.91 10.14
C ASP A 60 -6.86 7.77 10.32
N VAL A 61 -6.65 6.98 11.37
CA VAL A 61 -7.47 5.81 11.74
C VAL A 61 -8.91 6.17 12.13
N ASP A 62 -9.17 7.44 12.44
CA ASP A 62 -10.51 7.96 12.80
C ASP A 62 -11.29 8.55 11.61
N GLY A 63 -10.73 8.47 10.39
CA GLY A 63 -11.36 8.96 9.16
C GLY A 63 -12.48 8.05 8.68
N ILE A 64 -13.67 8.17 9.28
CA ILE A 64 -14.88 7.48 8.83
C ILE A 64 -15.11 7.78 7.34
N GLY A 65 -15.08 6.76 6.47
CA GLY A 65 -15.27 6.92 5.03
C GLY A 65 -14.01 7.18 4.21
N MET A 66 -12.81 6.90 4.73
CA MET A 66 -11.58 6.99 3.93
C MET A 66 -11.60 5.99 2.76
N THR A 67 -11.74 6.53 1.55
CA THR A 67 -11.73 5.76 0.29
C THR A 67 -10.34 5.24 -0.06
N HIS A 68 -9.28 5.88 0.46
CA HIS A 68 -7.91 5.56 0.13
C HIS A 68 -6.95 5.58 1.34
N PRO A 69 -6.98 4.57 2.23
CA PRO A 69 -6.09 4.53 3.38
C PRO A 69 -4.64 4.29 2.94
N VAL A 70 -3.72 5.09 3.48
CA VAL A 70 -2.28 4.99 3.30
C VAL A 70 -1.65 4.31 4.51
N THR A 71 -0.84 3.27 4.28
CA THR A 71 -0.04 2.59 5.31
C THR A 71 1.45 2.72 5.00
N CYS A 72 2.24 2.84 6.07
CA CYS A 72 3.66 3.16 6.02
C CYS A 72 4.43 2.19 6.92
N CYS A 73 5.52 1.60 6.44
CA CYS A 73 6.36 0.71 7.24
C CYS A 73 7.84 0.79 6.83
N TYR A 74 8.75 0.32 7.69
CA TYR A 74 10.19 0.58 7.60
C TYR A 74 11.05 -0.71 7.52
N SER A 75 10.43 -1.86 7.33
CA SER A 75 11.10 -3.17 7.33
C SER A 75 11.04 -3.84 5.97
N ASP A 76 12.01 -4.68 5.64
CA ASP A 76 12.03 -5.36 4.34
C ASP A 76 10.75 -6.18 4.14
N LEU A 77 10.09 -5.97 2.99
CA LEU A 77 8.88 -6.65 2.55
C LEU A 77 7.69 -6.52 3.54
N CYS A 78 7.69 -5.49 4.39
CA CYS A 78 6.64 -5.26 5.39
C CYS A 78 5.27 -4.97 4.78
N ASN A 79 5.22 -4.47 3.54
CA ASN A 79 4.00 -4.13 2.84
C ASN A 79 3.41 -5.30 2.03
N PHE A 80 3.48 -6.53 2.55
CA PHE A 80 2.91 -7.72 1.90
C PHE A 80 1.39 -7.61 1.78
N ASP A 81 0.72 -7.23 2.87
CA ASP A 81 -0.73 -7.12 2.93
C ASP A 81 -1.21 -5.67 2.73
N GLY A 82 -2.45 -5.51 2.26
CA GLY A 82 -3.08 -4.19 2.03
C GLY A 82 -3.35 -3.43 3.32
N ALA A 83 -3.21 -4.09 4.47
CA ALA A 83 -3.36 -3.55 5.80
C ALA A 83 -2.13 -3.89 6.63
N ALA A 84 -1.70 -2.94 7.45
CA ALA A 84 -0.63 -3.13 8.42
C ALA A 84 -0.82 -4.47 9.15
N SER A 85 0.19 -5.34 9.09
CA SER A 85 0.33 -6.37 10.11
C SER A 85 0.54 -5.59 11.42
N LEU A 86 -0.42 -5.73 12.33
CA LEU A 86 -0.43 -5.19 13.70
C LEU A 86 0.92 -5.31 14.40
#